data_AF-A0AAW2CGJ8-F1
#
_entry.id   AF-A0AAW2CGJ8-F1
#
_cell.length_a   1.000
_cell.length_b   1.000
_cell.length_c   1.000
_cell.angle_alpha   90.00
_cell.angle_beta   90.00
_cell.angle_gamma   90.00
#
_symmetry.space_group_name_H-M   'P 1'
#
loop_
_entity.id
_entity.type
_entity.pdbx_description
1 polymer ?
#
loop_
_entity_poly.entity_id
_entity_poly.type
_entity_poly.pdbx_seq_one_letter_code
_entity_poly.pdbx_strand_id
1 'polypeptide(L)'
;MQLGAGSKAGHNQGSQTIIHALARETPAPISIQQIIAGSKTWLTTFTSWATSFTRRNSNVVDHLTAKHAKDITDCTIWVEDTPPIIVSQILSDVISLGTTHG
;
A
#
# COMPACT_ATOMS: atom_id res chain seq x y z
N MET A 1 -13.34 -22.95 -32.67
CA MET A 1 -11.99 -22.36 -32.59
C MET A 1 -12.15 -20.97 -31.99
N GLN A 2 -12.05 -20.86 -30.66
CA GLN A 2 -12.27 -19.60 -29.95
C GLN A 2 -10.89 -19.09 -29.51
N LEU A 3 -10.40 -18.01 -30.13
CA LEU A 3 -9.15 -17.36 -29.73
C LEU A 3 -9.46 -15.99 -29.16
N GLY A 4 -9.30 -15.92 -27.83
CA GLY A 4 -8.57 -14.86 -27.14
C GLY A 4 -9.20 -13.48 -27.14
N ALA A 5 -10.09 -13.22 -26.18
CA ALA A 5 -10.32 -11.88 -25.68
C ALA A 5 -9.00 -11.33 -25.11
N GLY A 6 -8.42 -10.35 -25.81
CA GLY A 6 -7.30 -9.57 -25.32
C GLY A 6 -7.75 -8.67 -24.17
N SER A 7 -7.73 -9.20 -22.95
CA SER A 7 -7.79 -8.36 -21.75
C SER A 7 -6.36 -7.95 -21.39
N LYS A 8 -5.98 -6.73 -21.81
CA LYS A 8 -4.75 -6.07 -21.32
C LYS A 8 -4.92 -5.82 -19.82
N ALA A 9 -4.54 -6.79 -19.00
CA ALA A 9 -4.42 -6.69 -17.55
C ALA A 9 -3.12 -5.95 -17.17
N GLY A 10 -2.91 -4.75 -17.70
CA GLY A 10 -1.94 -3.81 -17.16
C GLY A 10 -2.72 -2.83 -16.31
N HIS A 11 -2.52 -2.82 -14.98
CA HIS A 11 -2.68 -1.64 -14.09
C HIS A 11 -2.68 -1.96 -12.57
N ASN A 12 -2.36 -3.18 -12.08
CA ASN A 12 -2.42 -3.45 -10.63
C ASN A 12 -1.35 -4.39 -10.04
N GLN A 13 -0.22 -4.61 -10.72
CA GLN A 13 0.70 -5.68 -10.32
C GLN A 13 1.64 -5.33 -9.15
N GLY A 14 2.06 -4.07 -8.96
CA GLY A 14 3.14 -3.73 -8.03
C GLY A 14 2.95 -4.20 -6.59
N SER A 15 1.83 -3.83 -5.96
CA SER A 15 1.51 -4.23 -4.59
C SER A 15 1.11 -5.70 -4.47
N GLN A 16 0.46 -6.27 -5.49
CA GLN A 16 0.13 -7.70 -5.50
C GLN A 16 1.41 -8.55 -5.54
N THR A 17 2.40 -8.17 -6.36
CA THR A 17 3.71 -8.84 -6.41
C THR A 17 4.40 -8.81 -5.05
N ILE A 18 4.34 -7.70 -4.32
CA ILE A 18 4.91 -7.59 -2.96
C ILE A 18 4.17 -8.52 -1.98
N ILE A 19 2.84 -8.52 -2.01
CA ILE A 19 2.01 -9.36 -1.13
C ILE A 19 2.29 -10.85 -1.38
N HIS A 20 2.28 -11.30 -2.64
CA HIS A 20 2.60 -12.69 -2.98
C HIS A 20 4.03 -13.07 -2.60
N ALA A 21 4.99 -12.16 -2.80
CA ALA A 21 6.38 -12.39 -2.42
C ALA A 21 6.56 -12.51 -0.89
N LEU A 22 5.84 -11.69 -0.11
CA LEU A 22 5.83 -11.77 1.36
C LEU A 22 5.19 -13.07 1.85
N ALA A 23 4.04 -13.44 1.31
CA ALA A 23 3.29 -14.64 1.65
C ALA A 23 3.98 -15.96 1.26
N ARG A 24 5.17 -15.90 0.62
CA ARG A 24 5.93 -17.04 0.06
C ARG A 24 5.23 -17.76 -1.09
N GLU A 25 4.26 -17.12 -1.73
CA GLU A 25 3.53 -17.70 -2.87
C GLU A 25 4.32 -17.60 -4.17
N THR A 26 5.16 -16.57 -4.31
CA THR A 26 6.01 -16.37 -5.49
C THR A 26 7.40 -15.85 -5.11
N PRO A 27 8.45 -16.15 -5.92
CA PRO A 27 9.74 -15.52 -5.77
C PRO A 27 9.67 -14.00 -5.99
N ALA A 28 10.35 -13.23 -5.14
CA ALA A 28 10.45 -11.78 -5.30
C ALA A 28 11.27 -11.42 -6.57
N PRO A 29 10.85 -10.43 -7.37
CA PRO A 29 11.70 -9.85 -8.41
C PRO A 29 13.03 -9.33 -7.85
N ILE A 30 14.10 -9.42 -8.66
CA ILE A 30 15.46 -9.00 -8.26
C ILE A 30 15.48 -7.56 -7.73
N SER A 31 14.71 -6.66 -8.35
CA SER A 31 14.64 -5.24 -7.97
C SER A 31 14.14 -4.98 -6.55
N ILE A 32 13.39 -5.91 -5.95
CA ILE A 32 12.83 -5.77 -4.59
C ILE A 32 13.25 -6.90 -3.65
N GLN A 33 14.11 -7.82 -4.09
CA GLN A 33 14.42 -9.05 -3.36
C GLN A 33 14.98 -8.77 -1.96
N GLN A 34 15.89 -7.80 -1.84
CA GLN A 34 16.49 -7.41 -0.56
C GLN A 34 15.46 -6.80 0.41
N ILE A 35 14.52 -6.01 -0.12
CA ILE A 35 13.42 -5.43 0.68
C ILE A 35 12.54 -6.55 1.23
N ILE A 36 12.13 -7.51 0.38
CA ILE A 36 11.33 -8.67 0.81
C ILE A 36 12.06 -9.52 1.85
N ALA A 37 13.37 -9.74 1.68
CA ALA A 37 14.18 -10.48 2.64
C ALA A 37 14.22 -9.78 4.01
N GLY A 38 14.53 -8.48 4.03
CA GLY A 38 14.54 -7.68 5.25
C GLY A 38 13.17 -7.62 5.94
N SER A 39 12.09 -7.42 5.17
CA SER A 39 10.73 -7.45 5.70
C SER A 39 10.38 -8.80 6.31
N LYS A 40 10.75 -9.93 5.68
CA LYS A 40 10.51 -11.27 6.24
C LYS A 40 11.27 -11.48 7.55
N THR A 41 12.52 -11.04 7.63
CA THR A 41 13.32 -11.10 8.87
C THR A 41 12.68 -10.27 9.97
N TRP A 42 12.13 -9.10 9.65
CA TRP A 42 11.44 -8.29 10.64
C TRP A 42 10.10 -8.92 11.06
N LEU A 43 9.34 -9.49 10.12
CA LEU A 43 8.07 -10.14 10.42
C LEU A 43 8.19 -11.34 11.36
N THR A 44 9.37 -11.96 11.51
CA THR A 44 9.57 -13.03 12.50
C THR A 44 9.50 -12.55 13.95
N THR A 45 9.52 -11.24 14.22
CA THR A 45 9.34 -10.71 15.58
C THR A 45 7.88 -10.74 16.03
N PHE A 46 6.93 -10.94 15.12
CA PHE A 46 5.51 -11.02 15.42
C PHE A 46 5.05 -12.48 15.49
N THR A 47 4.20 -12.80 16.46
CA THR A 47 3.61 -14.15 16.59
C THR A 47 2.76 -14.54 15.38
N SER A 48 2.08 -13.57 14.77
CA SER A 48 1.27 -13.75 13.56
C SER A 48 1.14 -12.43 12.82
N TRP A 49 1.03 -12.50 11.49
CA TRP A 49 0.81 -11.35 10.62
C TRP A 49 -0.01 -11.77 9.40
N ALA A 50 -0.68 -10.81 8.77
CA ALA A 50 -1.43 -11.00 7.54
C ALA A 50 -1.24 -9.78 6.62
N THR A 51 -1.30 -10.01 5.31
CA THR A 51 -1.25 -8.96 4.29
C THR A 51 -2.49 -9.04 3.42
N SER A 52 -3.11 -7.90 3.15
CA SER A 52 -4.26 -7.81 2.24
C SER A 52 -3.99 -6.77 1.16
N PHE A 53 -4.57 -7.01 -0.02
CA PHE A 53 -4.55 -6.03 -1.09
C PHE A 53 -5.76 -5.11 -0.97
N THR A 54 -5.52 -3.82 -0.74
CA THR A 54 -6.57 -2.80 -0.72
C THR A 54 -6.61 -2.05 -2.06
N ARG A 55 -7.82 -1.63 -2.46
CA ARG A 55 -7.98 -0.80 -3.67
C ARG A 55 -7.34 0.57 -3.42
N ARG A 56 -6.76 1.16 -4.46
CA ARG A 56 -6.08 2.47 -4.39
C ARG A 56 -6.95 3.59 -3.79
N ASN A 57 -8.25 3.57 -4.05
CA ASN A 57 -9.20 4.55 -3.52
C ASN A 57 -9.53 4.35 -2.04
N SER A 58 -9.14 3.22 -1.44
CA SER A 58 -9.32 2.95 -0.01
C SER A 58 -8.11 3.35 0.82
N ASN A 59 -6.99 3.69 0.18
CA ASN A 59 -5.76 4.05 0.86
C ASN A 59 -5.20 5.38 0.34
N VAL A 60 -6.09 6.37 0.30
CA VAL A 60 -5.78 7.71 -0.24
C VAL A 60 -4.76 8.42 0.63
N VAL A 61 -4.84 8.25 1.96
CA VAL A 61 -3.89 8.80 2.93
C VAL A 61 -2.46 8.35 2.63
N ASP A 62 -2.21 7.03 2.52
CA ASP A 62 -0.86 6.53 2.19
C ASP A 62 -0.38 7.02 0.82
N HIS A 63 -1.30 7.09 -0.15
CA HIS A 63 -0.95 7.57 -1.48
C HIS A 63 -0.51 9.04 -1.47
N LEU A 64 -1.24 9.90 -0.74
CA LEU A 64 -0.91 11.32 -0.59
C LEU A 64 0.41 11.49 0.14
N THR A 65 0.63 10.73 1.22
CA THR A 65 1.88 10.76 1.99
C THR A 65 3.07 10.33 1.14
N ALA A 66 2.96 9.21 0.40
CA ALA A 66 4.03 8.75 -0.48
C ALA A 66 4.29 9.70 -1.65
N LYS A 67 3.23 10.30 -2.22
CA LYS A 67 3.35 11.31 -3.28
C LYS A 67 4.08 12.53 -2.76
N HIS A 68 3.76 13.00 -1.56
CA HIS A 68 4.44 14.13 -0.96
C HIS A 68 5.91 13.85 -0.67
N ALA A 69 6.21 12.69 -0.07
CA ALA A 69 7.57 12.27 0.23
C ALA A 69 8.46 12.18 -1.01
N LYS A 70 7.90 11.86 -2.17
CA LYS A 70 8.63 11.84 -3.44
C LYS A 70 9.20 13.21 -3.83
N ASP A 71 8.50 14.28 -3.48
CA ASP A 71 8.84 15.64 -3.89
C ASP A 71 9.69 16.38 -2.83
N ILE A 72 9.94 15.74 -1.67
CA ILE A 72 10.78 16.28 -0.61
C ILE A 72 12.22 15.78 -0.81
N THR A 73 13.19 16.70 -0.87
CA THR A 73 14.62 16.40 -0.99
C THR A 73 15.32 16.21 0.35
N ASP A 74 14.79 16.79 1.43
CA ASP A 74 15.35 16.75 2.78
C ASP A 74 14.46 15.99 3.77
N CYS A 75 14.98 15.56 4.91
CA CYS A 75 14.15 14.88 5.90
C CYS A 75 13.17 15.87 6.56
N THR A 76 11.86 15.71 6.32
CA THR A 76 10.81 16.49 6.99
C THR A 76 10.29 15.72 8.20
N ILE A 77 10.52 16.27 9.40
CA ILE A 77 9.97 15.76 10.66
C ILE A 77 8.68 16.51 10.99
N TRP A 78 7.62 15.76 11.28
CA TRP A 78 6.31 16.30 11.62
C TRP A 78 6.20 16.32 13.13
N VAL A 79 5.91 17.49 13.71
CA VAL A 79 5.75 17.66 15.16
C VAL A 79 4.36 17.21 15.60
N GLU A 80 3.38 17.32 14.71
CA GLU A 80 2.00 16.92 14.96
C GLU A 80 1.77 15.44 14.62
N ASP A 81 0.87 14.79 15.38
CA ASP A 81 0.47 13.40 15.15
C ASP A 81 -0.11 13.17 13.74
N THR A 82 -0.77 14.19 13.18
CA THR A 82 -1.35 14.14 11.84
C THR A 82 -0.73 15.18 10.91
N PRO A 83 -0.02 14.72 9.87
CA PRO A 83 0.43 15.54 8.77
C PRO A 83 -0.64 16.45 8.13
N PRO A 84 -0.45 17.80 8.06
CA PRO A 84 -1.39 18.70 7.37
C PRO A 84 -1.87 18.26 5.98
N ILE A 85 -1.03 17.54 5.22
CA ILE A 85 -1.37 17.07 3.87
C ILE A 85 -2.46 16.00 3.81
N ILE A 86 -2.73 15.29 4.92
CA ILE A 86 -3.73 14.21 4.97
C ILE A 86 -4.93 14.54 5.85
N VAL A 87 -4.92 15.67 6.57
CA VAL A 87 -6.00 16.06 7.51
C VAL A 87 -7.36 16.07 6.83
N SER A 88 -7.47 16.65 5.63
CA SER A 88 -8.76 16.72 4.92
C SER A 88 -9.29 15.35 4.52
N GLN A 89 -8.39 14.42 4.17
CA GLN A 89 -8.79 13.05 3.81
C GLN A 89 -9.24 12.27 5.05
N ILE A 90 -8.52 12.39 6.16
CA ILE A 90 -8.90 11.76 7.42
C ILE A 90 -10.27 12.25 7.88
N LEU A 91 -10.52 13.56 7.84
CA LEU A 91 -11.83 14.13 8.20
C LEU A 91 -12.94 13.59 7.29
N SER A 92 -12.70 13.49 5.99
CA SER A 92 -13.65 12.91 5.04
C SER A 92 -13.94 11.44 5.36
N ASP A 93 -12.91 10.65 5.67
CA ASP A 93 -13.05 9.23 5.99
C ASP A 93 -13.88 9.04 7.27
N VAL A 94 -13.62 9.84 8.31
CA VAL A 94 -14.38 9.83 9.58
C VAL A 94 -15.85 10.19 9.36
N ILE A 95 -16.13 11.22 8.57
CA ILE A 95 -17.52 11.62 8.25
C ILE A 95 -18.23 10.50 7.49
N SER A 96 -17.57 9.88 6.51
CA SER A 96 -18.15 8.78 5.72
C SER A 96 -18.51 7.58 6.59
N LEU A 97 -17.68 7.26 7.59
CA LEU A 97 -17.94 6.18 8.54
C LEU A 97 -19.15 6.48 9.42
N GLY A 98 -19.30 7.74 9.86
CA GLY A 98 -20.42 8.19 10.68
C GLY A 98 -21.77 8.20 9.96
N THR A 99 -21.79 8.24 8.62
CA THR A 99 -23.02 8.25 7.81
C THR A 99 -23.62 6.86 7.53
N THR A 100 -22.98 5.77 7.97
CA THR A 100 -23.44 4.38 7.76
C THR A 100 -24.55 3.93 8.73
N HIS A 101 -25.46 4.83 9.10
CA HIS A 101 -26.72 4.51 9.76
C HIS A 101 -27.88 4.97 8.87
N GLY A 102 -28.47 4.02 8.14
CA GLY A 102 -29.64 4.17 7.28
C GLY A 102 -29.97 2.86 6.60
#